data_AF-Q46MD6-F1
#
_entry.id   AF-Q46MD6-F1
#
_cell.length_a   1.000
_cell.length_b   1.000
_cell.length_c   1.000
_cell.angle_alpha   90.00
_cell.angle_beta   90.00
_cell.angle_gamma   90.00
#
_symmetry.space_group_name_H-M   'P 1'
#
loop_
_entity.id
_entity.type
_entity.pdbx_description
1 polymer ?
#
loop_
_entity_poly.entity_id
_entity_poly.type
_entity_poly.pdbx_seq_one_letter_code
_entity_poly.pdbx_strand_id
1 'polypeptide(L)'
;MDFRLYCILFSCSVFAITSLVYGLKFLKRRNPLVGFEWLALGISGVNVIVFLLTGSKVSGEVMHFLDGFSRGFGLPIVAVIGLMEVTGMRRLSIAQDIMLIVAAIVGAVILVFADFLNGVRPYFYVVMWTWLSAYLVYFIVKLLEIEETFHALSMLVTLLSSLAIACIYDFYKIPGDESNAILNFPFLALLTWAYFVVSIYYAYCALERGALRHGSLVRA
;
A
#
# COMPACT_ATOMS: atom_id res chain seq x y z
N MET A 1 17.59 -13.18 21.69
CA MET A 1 16.86 -12.20 20.84
C MET A 1 16.08 -11.27 21.75
N ASP A 2 16.12 -9.97 21.48
CA ASP A 2 15.43 -8.93 22.24
C ASP A 2 13.91 -8.96 21.98
N PHE A 3 13.10 -8.66 23.01
CA PHE A 3 11.63 -8.56 22.93
C PHE A 3 11.18 -7.61 21.81
N ARG A 4 11.89 -6.49 21.62
CA ARG A 4 11.63 -5.54 20.52
C ARG A 4 11.71 -6.20 19.15
N LEU A 5 12.72 -7.03 18.91
CA LEU A 5 12.89 -7.73 17.64
C LEU A 5 11.73 -8.70 17.36
N TYR A 6 11.23 -9.40 18.39
CA TYR A 6 10.05 -10.25 18.25
C TYR A 6 8.80 -9.46 17.88
N CYS A 7 8.58 -8.28 18.47
CA CYS A 7 7.48 -7.40 18.11
C CYS A 7 7.57 -6.95 16.63
N ILE A 8 8.76 -6.53 16.18
CA ILE A 8 8.97 -6.11 14.79
C ILE A 8 8.72 -7.28 13.83
N LEU A 9 9.29 -8.46 14.11
CA LEU A 9 9.07 -9.67 13.30
C LEU A 9 7.59 -10.07 13.25
N PHE A 10 6.86 -9.94 14.36
CA PHE A 10 5.42 -10.16 14.38
C PHE A 10 4.69 -9.18 13.45
N SER A 11 4.92 -7.88 13.60
CA SER A 11 4.26 -6.86 12.76
C SER A 11 4.57 -7.05 11.27
N CYS A 12 5.82 -7.41 10.95
CA CYS A 12 6.26 -7.69 9.59
C CYS A 12 5.62 -8.95 9.02
N SER A 13 5.47 -10.00 9.85
CA SER A 13 4.79 -11.24 9.44
C SER A 13 3.32 -10.99 9.16
N VAL A 14 2.63 -10.22 10.02
CA VAL A 14 1.24 -9.82 9.79
C VAL A 14 1.12 -9.06 8.48
N PHE A 15 1.96 -8.04 8.26
CA PHE A 15 1.98 -7.25 7.02
C PHE A 15 2.25 -8.09 5.77
N ALA A 16 3.28 -8.94 5.80
CA ALA A 16 3.64 -9.78 4.67
C ALA A 16 2.52 -10.76 4.32
N ILE A 17 1.98 -11.46 5.32
CA ILE A 17 0.93 -12.45 5.12
C ILE A 17 -0.35 -11.80 4.61
N THR A 18 -0.80 -10.70 5.22
CA THR A 18 -2.02 -10.01 4.75
C THR A 18 -1.82 -9.52 3.32
N SER A 19 -0.70 -8.88 3.00
CA SER A 19 -0.43 -8.37 1.65
C SER A 19 -0.43 -9.49 0.62
N LEU A 20 0.25 -10.61 0.88
CA LEU A 20 0.26 -11.77 -0.03
C LEU A 20 -1.13 -12.38 -0.21
N VAL A 21 -1.87 -12.61 0.89
CA VAL A 21 -3.20 -13.22 0.85
C VAL A 21 -4.18 -12.33 0.09
N TYR A 22 -4.20 -11.04 0.39
CA TYR A 22 -5.13 -10.10 -0.25
C TYR A 22 -4.71 -9.75 -1.69
N GLY A 23 -3.42 -9.81 -2.02
CA GLY A 23 -2.93 -9.69 -3.39
C GLY A 23 -3.46 -10.84 -4.25
N LEU A 24 -3.34 -12.08 -3.78
CA LEU A 24 -3.93 -13.24 -4.44
C LEU A 24 -5.45 -13.16 -4.54
N LYS A 25 -6.15 -12.60 -3.53
CA LYS A 25 -7.59 -12.38 -3.60
C LYS A 25 -7.97 -11.34 -4.67
N PHE A 26 -7.18 -10.28 -4.86
CA PHE A 26 -7.39 -9.31 -5.93
C PHE A 26 -7.15 -9.90 -7.32
N LEU A 27 -6.11 -10.74 -7.49
CA LEU A 27 -5.89 -11.48 -8.73
C LEU A 27 -7.09 -12.37 -9.08
N LYS A 28 -7.65 -13.08 -8.09
CA LYS A 28 -8.88 -13.89 -8.28
C LYS A 28 -10.10 -13.05 -8.65
N ARG A 29 -10.10 -11.76 -8.32
CA ARG A 29 -11.16 -10.80 -8.66
C ARG A 29 -10.92 -10.06 -9.98
N ARG A 30 -9.97 -10.54 -10.81
CA ARG A 30 -9.62 -9.95 -12.10
C ARG A 30 -9.16 -8.49 -12.01
N ASN A 31 -8.59 -8.11 -10.87
CA ASN A 31 -7.94 -6.82 -10.68
C ASN A 31 -6.42 -7.02 -10.52
N PRO A 32 -5.69 -7.19 -11.63
CA PRO A 32 -4.25 -7.50 -11.59
C PRO A 32 -3.42 -6.32 -11.07
N LEU A 33 -3.83 -5.07 -11.30
CA LEU A 33 -3.09 -3.89 -10.86
C LEU A 33 -2.93 -3.85 -9.34
N VAL A 34 -4.06 -3.89 -8.61
CA VAL A 34 -4.02 -3.92 -7.14
C VAL A 34 -3.42 -5.22 -6.63
N GLY A 35 -3.70 -6.35 -7.32
CA GLY A 35 -3.15 -7.65 -6.95
C GLY A 35 -1.62 -7.69 -6.97
N PHE A 36 -0.99 -7.20 -8.04
CA PHE A 36 0.46 -7.15 -8.14
C PHE A 36 1.09 -6.19 -7.15
N GLU A 37 0.46 -5.04 -6.89
CA GLU A 37 0.94 -4.11 -5.88
C GLU A 37 0.97 -4.74 -4.48
N TRP A 38 -0.09 -5.43 -4.08
CA TRP A 38 -0.12 -6.15 -2.80
C TRP A 38 0.91 -7.28 -2.73
N LEU A 39 1.14 -7.97 -3.85
CA LEU A 39 2.20 -8.98 -3.90
C LEU A 39 3.58 -8.34 -3.75
N ALA A 40 3.83 -7.18 -4.36
CA ALA A 40 5.07 -6.42 -4.19
C ALA A 40 5.28 -6.03 -2.72
N LEU A 41 4.25 -5.49 -2.04
CA LEU A 41 4.28 -5.20 -0.61
C LEU A 41 4.56 -6.44 0.24
N GLY A 42 3.89 -7.56 -0.07
CA GLY A 42 4.08 -8.83 0.63
C GLY A 42 5.49 -9.39 0.48
N ILE A 43 6.03 -9.38 -0.74
CA ILE A 43 7.40 -9.80 -1.03
C ILE A 43 8.41 -8.87 -0.35
N SER A 44 8.14 -7.57 -0.30
CA SER A 44 8.93 -6.61 0.47
C SER A 44 8.98 -7.00 1.94
N GLY A 45 7.81 -7.25 2.57
CA GLY A 45 7.72 -7.69 3.96
C GLY A 45 8.44 -9.02 4.24
N VAL A 46 8.40 -9.99 3.33
CA VAL A 46 9.20 -11.22 3.45
C VAL A 46 10.70 -10.91 3.43
N ASN A 47 11.15 -10.03 2.55
CA ASN A 47 12.56 -9.64 2.48
C ASN A 47 13.03 -8.87 3.72
N VAL A 48 12.15 -8.07 4.34
CA VAL A 48 12.43 -7.46 5.65
C VAL A 48 12.68 -8.53 6.71
N ILE A 49 11.85 -9.58 6.78
CA ILE A 49 12.05 -10.69 7.73
C ILE A 49 13.38 -11.39 7.48
N VAL A 50 13.68 -11.72 6.23
CA VAL A 50 14.96 -12.38 5.87
C VAL A 50 16.14 -11.48 6.25
N PHE A 51 16.08 -10.19 5.94
CA PHE A 51 17.11 -9.23 6.30
C PHE A 51 17.33 -9.16 7.82
N LEU A 52 16.26 -9.04 8.61
CA LEU A 52 16.34 -8.96 10.07
C LEU A 52 16.92 -10.23 10.72
N LEU A 53 16.67 -11.40 10.14
CA LEU A 53 17.15 -12.68 10.68
C LEU A 53 18.56 -13.07 10.21
N THR A 54 18.96 -12.64 9.01
CA THR A 54 20.18 -13.13 8.35
C THR A 54 21.22 -12.04 8.06
N GLY A 55 20.82 -10.77 8.06
CA GLY A 55 21.66 -9.67 7.58
C GLY A 55 21.91 -9.66 6.07
N SER A 56 21.12 -10.42 5.28
CA SER A 56 21.28 -10.55 3.82
C SER A 56 21.16 -9.22 3.09
N LYS A 57 22.28 -8.70 2.54
CA LYS A 57 22.30 -7.46 1.76
C LYS A 57 21.34 -7.48 0.58
N VAL A 58 21.25 -8.61 -0.12
CA VAL A 58 20.35 -8.79 -1.27
C VAL A 58 18.88 -8.58 -0.85
N SER A 59 18.47 -9.16 0.28
CA SER A 59 17.13 -8.96 0.81
C SER A 59 16.90 -7.49 1.22
N GLY A 60 17.93 -6.84 1.75
CA GLY A 60 17.91 -5.41 2.06
C GLY A 60 17.70 -4.51 0.84
N GLU A 61 18.37 -4.81 -0.28
CA GLU A 61 18.20 -4.08 -1.54
C GLU A 61 16.82 -4.30 -2.15
N VAL A 62 16.34 -5.55 -2.14
CA VAL A 62 15.01 -5.91 -2.65
C VAL A 62 13.91 -5.22 -1.86
N MET A 63 13.94 -5.27 -0.52
CA MET A 63 12.92 -4.58 0.29
C MET A 63 12.97 -3.06 0.09
N HIS A 64 14.16 -2.48 -0.05
CA HIS A 64 14.30 -1.04 -0.25
C HIS A 64 13.72 -0.59 -1.59
N PHE A 65 14.01 -1.33 -2.67
CA PHE A 65 13.44 -1.05 -3.99
C PHE A 65 11.92 -1.20 -3.99
N LEU A 66 11.38 -2.29 -3.43
CA LEU A 66 9.94 -2.54 -3.43
C LEU A 66 9.18 -1.53 -2.56
N ASP A 67 9.70 -1.14 -1.39
CA ASP A 67 9.12 -0.05 -0.58
C ASP A 67 9.08 1.28 -1.35
N GLY A 68 10.19 1.63 -2.02
CA GLY A 68 10.27 2.84 -2.83
C GLY A 68 9.33 2.82 -4.05
N PHE A 69 9.23 1.68 -4.74
CA PHE A 69 8.28 1.46 -5.83
C PHE A 69 6.84 1.66 -5.35
N SER A 70 6.45 0.99 -4.26
CA SER A 70 5.10 1.05 -3.70
C SER A 70 4.71 2.46 -3.25
N ARG A 71 5.61 3.18 -2.59
CA ARG A 71 5.36 4.56 -2.13
C ARG A 71 5.35 5.59 -3.25
N GLY A 72 6.19 5.40 -4.27
CA GLY A 72 6.33 6.35 -5.36
C GLY A 72 5.26 6.17 -6.44
N PHE A 73 4.98 4.93 -6.84
CA PHE A 73 4.17 4.66 -8.04
C PHE A 73 3.15 3.54 -7.81
N GLY A 74 3.50 2.50 -7.05
CA GLY A 74 2.67 1.33 -6.82
C GLY A 74 1.30 1.67 -6.21
N LEU A 75 1.26 2.16 -4.98
CA LEU A 75 0.01 2.58 -4.34
C LEU A 75 -0.64 3.79 -5.02
N PRO A 76 0.06 4.91 -5.25
CA PRO A 76 -0.58 6.16 -5.62
C PRO A 76 -1.05 6.20 -7.08
N ILE A 77 -0.48 5.34 -7.94
CA ILE A 77 -0.77 5.32 -9.36
C ILE A 77 -1.35 3.96 -9.76
N VAL A 78 -0.59 2.87 -9.59
CA VAL A 78 -0.98 1.54 -10.08
C VAL A 78 -2.23 1.04 -9.34
N ALA A 79 -2.22 1.07 -8.00
CA ALA A 79 -3.36 0.63 -7.22
C ALA A 79 -4.55 1.57 -7.37
N VAL A 80 -4.36 2.89 -7.40
CA VAL A 80 -5.44 3.86 -7.66
C VAL A 80 -6.16 3.54 -8.98
N ILE A 81 -5.41 3.32 -10.06
CA ILE A 81 -5.99 2.97 -11.36
C ILE A 81 -6.74 1.64 -11.28
N GLY A 82 -6.22 0.66 -10.54
CA GLY A 82 -6.94 -0.58 -10.27
C GLY A 82 -8.23 -0.38 -9.47
N LEU A 83 -8.25 0.53 -8.51
CA LEU A 83 -9.44 0.84 -7.70
C LEU A 83 -10.49 1.65 -8.48
N MET A 84 -10.10 2.41 -9.51
CA MET A 84 -11.00 3.18 -10.36
C MET A 84 -12.09 2.33 -11.03
N GLU A 85 -11.84 1.02 -11.22
CA GLU A 85 -12.80 0.07 -11.77
C GLU A 85 -14.11 0.00 -10.97
N VAL A 86 -14.06 0.12 -9.64
CA VAL A 86 -15.27 0.01 -8.78
C VAL A 86 -15.88 1.35 -8.40
N THR A 87 -15.22 2.46 -8.69
CA THR A 87 -15.75 3.80 -8.37
C THR A 87 -16.50 4.45 -9.53
N GLY A 88 -16.71 3.73 -10.63
CA GLY A 88 -17.36 4.26 -11.84
C GLY A 88 -16.48 5.16 -12.70
N MET A 89 -15.16 5.14 -12.47
CA MET A 89 -14.20 5.81 -13.34
C MET A 89 -13.81 4.90 -14.51
N ARG A 90 -13.34 5.51 -15.60
CA ARG A 90 -13.01 4.78 -16.83
C ARG A 90 -11.90 3.74 -16.58
N ARG A 91 -12.17 2.48 -16.96
CA ARG A 91 -11.19 1.40 -16.99
C ARG A 91 -10.19 1.60 -18.13
N LEU A 92 -8.91 1.41 -17.84
CA LEU A 92 -7.86 1.39 -18.86
C LEU A 92 -7.89 0.08 -19.67
N SER A 93 -7.32 0.13 -20.87
CA SER A 93 -7.08 -1.08 -21.67
C SER A 93 -5.88 -1.87 -21.14
N ILE A 94 -5.81 -3.17 -21.44
CA ILE A 94 -4.69 -4.04 -21.02
C ILE A 94 -3.34 -3.49 -21.47
N ALA A 95 -3.27 -2.93 -22.68
CA ALA A 95 -2.02 -2.32 -23.18
C ALA A 95 -1.60 -1.11 -22.33
N GLN A 96 -2.56 -0.28 -21.90
CA GLN A 96 -2.29 0.86 -21.02
C GLN A 96 -1.88 0.40 -19.61
N ASP A 97 -2.49 -0.66 -19.08
CA ASP A 97 -2.10 -1.25 -17.80
C ASP A 97 -0.64 -1.73 -17.82
N ILE A 98 -0.24 -2.42 -18.90
CA ILE A 98 1.15 -2.87 -19.08
C ILE A 98 2.10 -1.67 -19.19
N MET A 99 1.78 -0.68 -20.02
CA MET A 99 2.61 0.53 -20.15
C MET A 99 2.75 1.26 -18.82
N LEU A 100 1.67 1.35 -18.04
CA LEU A 100 1.66 1.97 -16.73
C LEU A 100 2.58 1.23 -15.76
N ILE A 101 2.49 -0.10 -15.68
CA ILE A 101 3.36 -0.90 -14.80
C ILE A 101 4.82 -0.73 -15.20
N VAL A 102 5.13 -0.79 -16.51
CA VAL A 102 6.50 -0.61 -17.00
C VAL A 102 7.01 0.79 -16.66
N ALA A 103 6.21 1.83 -16.88
CA ALA A 103 6.57 3.20 -16.54
C ALA A 103 6.78 3.39 -15.03
N ALA A 104 5.93 2.77 -14.20
CA ALA A 104 6.04 2.80 -12.74
C ALA A 104 7.34 2.12 -12.26
N ILE A 105 7.70 0.97 -12.84
CA ILE A 105 8.96 0.27 -12.53
C ILE A 105 10.16 1.13 -12.92
N VAL A 106 10.18 1.67 -14.15
CA VAL A 106 11.28 2.54 -14.61
C VAL A 106 11.40 3.78 -13.73
N GLY A 107 10.27 4.42 -13.41
CA GLY A 107 10.21 5.56 -12.50
C GLY A 107 10.76 5.23 -11.12
N ALA A 108 10.42 4.07 -10.57
CA ALA A 108 10.94 3.60 -9.28
C ALA A 108 12.44 3.31 -9.32
N VAL A 109 12.95 2.70 -10.39
CA VAL A 109 14.39 2.47 -10.57
C VAL A 109 15.14 3.80 -10.55
N ILE A 110 14.66 4.79 -11.31
CA ILE A 110 15.27 6.13 -11.31
C ILE A 110 15.16 6.76 -9.92
N LEU A 111 13.98 6.74 -9.30
CA LEU A 111 13.74 7.35 -8.00
C LEU A 111 14.63 6.78 -6.88
N VAL A 112 14.83 5.46 -6.87
CA VAL A 112 15.55 4.74 -5.81
C VAL A 112 17.06 4.75 -6.03
N PHE A 113 17.53 4.63 -7.27
CA PHE A 113 18.97 4.45 -7.56
C PHE A 113 19.67 5.71 -8.07
N ALA A 114 18.95 6.76 -8.45
CA ALA A 114 19.59 8.01 -8.87
C ALA A 114 19.95 8.88 -7.66
N ASP A 115 21.25 9.03 -7.40
CA ASP A 115 21.77 9.76 -6.23
C ASP A 115 21.32 11.23 -6.17
N PHE A 116 21.16 11.88 -7.32
CA PHE A 116 20.72 13.29 -7.37
C PHE A 116 19.28 13.49 -6.85
N LEU A 117 18.49 12.42 -6.75
CA LEU A 117 17.14 12.46 -6.20
C LEU A 117 17.10 12.25 -4.68
N ASN A 118 18.20 11.90 -4.02
CA ASN A 118 18.21 11.58 -2.58
C ASN A 118 17.60 12.70 -1.71
N GLY A 119 17.90 13.97 -2.02
CA GLY A 119 17.35 15.11 -1.28
C GLY A 119 15.88 15.43 -1.59
N VAL A 120 15.38 15.03 -2.77
CA VAL A 120 14.02 15.33 -3.25
C VAL A 120 13.05 14.18 -2.97
N ARG A 121 13.56 12.95 -2.87
CA ARG A 121 12.80 11.71 -2.72
C ARG A 121 11.78 11.74 -1.58
N PRO A 122 12.09 12.22 -0.36
CA PRO A 122 11.09 12.29 0.73
C PRO A 122 9.90 13.19 0.37
N TYR A 123 10.15 14.34 -0.26
CA TYR A 123 9.09 15.26 -0.70
C TYR A 123 8.25 14.65 -1.82
N PHE A 124 8.88 13.92 -2.75
CA PHE A 124 8.18 13.18 -3.78
C PHE A 124 7.19 12.17 -3.18
N TYR A 125 7.61 11.40 -2.16
CA TYR A 125 6.72 10.47 -1.48
C TYR A 125 5.53 11.16 -0.79
N VAL A 126 5.71 12.34 -0.20
CA VAL A 126 4.59 13.12 0.37
C VAL A 126 3.61 13.58 -0.69
N VAL A 127 4.11 14.06 -1.83
CA VAL A 127 3.26 14.47 -2.96
C VAL A 127 2.42 13.28 -3.45
N MET A 128 3.07 12.13 -3.66
CA MET A 128 2.40 10.90 -4.07
C MET A 128 1.41 10.40 -3.02
N TRP A 129 1.74 10.50 -1.74
CA TRP A 129 0.83 10.14 -0.66
C TRP A 129 -0.37 11.08 -0.57
N THR A 130 -0.17 12.38 -0.83
CA THR A 130 -1.26 13.38 -0.87
C THR A 130 -2.21 13.08 -2.03
N TRP A 131 -1.68 12.72 -3.20
CA TRP A 131 -2.47 12.26 -4.34
C TRP A 131 -3.31 11.03 -3.99
N LEU A 132 -2.68 10.00 -3.41
CA LEU A 132 -3.40 8.80 -2.93
C LEU A 132 -4.46 9.16 -1.89
N SER A 133 -4.16 10.04 -0.95
CA SER A 133 -5.08 10.49 0.09
C SER A 133 -6.33 11.16 -0.49
N ALA A 134 -6.16 12.04 -1.48
CA ALA A 134 -7.27 12.68 -2.17
C ALA A 134 -8.18 11.65 -2.86
N TYR A 135 -7.58 10.64 -3.51
CA TYR A 135 -8.34 9.53 -4.09
C TYR A 135 -9.07 8.70 -3.01
N LEU A 136 -8.43 8.41 -1.88
CA LEU A 136 -9.06 7.65 -0.79
C LEU A 136 -10.23 8.40 -0.15
N VAL A 137 -10.17 9.73 -0.05
CA VAL A 137 -11.33 10.54 0.36
C VAL A 137 -12.49 10.34 -0.61
N TYR A 138 -12.23 10.42 -1.92
CA TYR A 138 -13.24 10.14 -2.93
C TYR A 138 -13.77 8.69 -2.84
N PHE A 139 -12.90 7.71 -2.59
CA PHE A 139 -13.28 6.31 -2.38
C PHE A 139 -14.20 6.13 -1.16
N ILE A 140 -13.94 6.86 -0.07
CA ILE A 140 -14.79 6.93 1.13
C ILE A 140 -16.15 7.54 0.78
N VAL A 141 -16.19 8.63 0.02
CA VAL A 141 -17.45 9.24 -0.44
C VAL A 141 -18.29 8.22 -1.23
N LYS A 142 -17.67 7.45 -2.13
CA LYS A 142 -18.36 6.38 -2.87
C LYS A 142 -18.94 5.28 -1.99
N LEU A 143 -18.28 4.94 -0.88
CA LEU A 143 -18.83 3.98 0.09
C LEU A 143 -20.05 4.55 0.82
N LEU A 144 -20.02 5.83 1.16
CA LEU A 144 -21.14 6.52 1.81
C LEU A 144 -22.34 6.66 0.88
N GLU A 145 -22.13 6.90 -0.41
CA GLU A 145 -23.20 6.96 -1.43
C GLU A 145 -23.99 5.65 -1.53
N ILE A 146 -23.36 4.50 -1.25
CA ILE A 146 -24.03 3.18 -1.23
C ILE A 146 -24.36 2.69 0.19
N GLU A 147 -24.34 3.59 1.17
CA GLU A 147 -24.67 3.35 2.59
C GLU A 147 -23.78 2.33 3.32
N GLU A 148 -22.59 2.00 2.79
CA GLU A 148 -21.61 1.10 3.40
C GLU A 148 -20.76 1.82 4.47
N THR A 149 -21.44 2.35 5.49
CA THR A 149 -20.86 3.24 6.53
C THR A 149 -19.72 2.61 7.33
N PHE A 150 -19.80 1.31 7.64
CA PHE A 150 -18.74 0.60 8.36
C PHE A 150 -17.42 0.59 7.56
N HIS A 151 -17.51 0.28 6.26
CA HIS A 151 -16.33 0.27 5.38
C HIS A 151 -15.80 1.69 5.14
N ALA A 152 -16.68 2.69 5.03
CA ALA A 152 -16.28 4.10 4.94
C ALA A 152 -15.50 4.55 6.20
N LEU A 153 -15.97 4.22 7.40
CA LEU A 153 -15.29 4.54 8.65
C LEU A 153 -13.94 3.82 8.78
N SER A 154 -13.90 2.53 8.43
CA SER A 154 -12.65 1.76 8.40
C SER A 154 -11.63 2.38 7.44
N MET A 155 -12.07 2.86 6.28
CA MET A 155 -11.22 3.57 5.32
C MET A 155 -10.78 4.95 5.83
N LEU A 156 -11.62 5.67 6.58
CA LEU A 156 -11.23 6.93 7.21
C LEU A 156 -10.12 6.71 8.25
N VAL A 157 -10.27 5.72 9.13
CA VAL A 157 -9.23 5.34 10.11
C VAL A 157 -7.95 4.92 9.39
N THR A 158 -8.09 4.13 8.33
CA THR A 158 -6.97 3.71 7.47
C THR A 158 -6.23 4.91 6.89
N LEU A 159 -6.95 5.88 6.31
CA LEU A 159 -6.38 7.08 5.72
C LEU A 159 -5.60 7.91 6.75
N LEU A 160 -6.23 8.22 7.88
CA LEU A 160 -5.63 9.08 8.91
C LEU A 160 -4.40 8.43 9.56
N SER A 161 -4.49 7.14 9.90
CA SER A 161 -3.36 6.41 10.48
C SER A 161 -2.20 6.27 9.51
N SER A 162 -2.48 5.96 8.24
CA SER A 162 -1.43 5.81 7.22
C SER A 162 -0.79 7.15 6.85
N LEU A 163 -1.56 8.25 6.85
CA LEU A 163 -1.03 9.60 6.69
C LEU A 163 -0.09 9.99 7.83
N ALA A 164 -0.46 9.66 9.08
CA ALA A 164 0.43 9.89 10.21
C ALA A 164 1.75 9.10 10.04
N ILE A 165 1.68 7.83 9.64
CA ILE A 165 2.87 7.01 9.37
C ILE A 165 3.71 7.58 8.22
N ALA A 166 3.10 8.05 7.13
CA ALA A 166 3.81 8.64 6.00
C ALA A 166 4.60 9.89 6.40
N CYS A 167 4.02 10.76 7.23
CA CYS A 167 4.73 11.92 7.77
C CYS A 167 5.88 11.52 8.70
N ILE A 168 5.66 10.53 9.58
CA ILE A 168 6.69 10.03 10.50
C ILE A 168 7.84 9.38 9.74
N TYR A 169 7.55 8.62 8.67
CA TYR A 169 8.55 7.89 7.88
C TYR A 169 9.73 8.81 7.49
N ASP A 170 9.42 9.99 6.97
CA ASP A 170 10.38 10.84 6.29
C ASP A 170 10.78 12.10 7.07
N PHE A 171 9.92 12.61 7.96
CA PHE A 171 10.10 13.95 8.55
C PHE A 171 10.19 13.97 10.07
N TYR A 172 9.67 12.97 10.78
CA TYR A 172 9.59 13.00 12.24
C TYR A 172 10.08 11.71 12.86
N LYS A 173 11.05 11.80 13.78
CA LYS A 173 11.45 10.65 14.59
C LYS A 173 10.51 10.51 15.79
N ILE A 174 10.04 9.29 16.04
CA ILE A 174 9.29 8.99 17.27
C ILE A 174 10.26 9.08 18.47
N PRO A 175 9.94 9.85 19.51
CA PRO A 175 10.76 9.87 20.73
C PRO A 175 10.86 8.47 21.35
N GLY A 176 12.08 7.97 21.56
CA GLY A 176 12.31 6.64 22.15
C GLY A 176 12.17 5.47 21.16
N ASP A 177 12.12 5.72 19.85
CA ASP A 177 12.00 4.70 18.80
C ASP A 177 13.04 3.57 18.87
N GLU A 178 14.27 3.93 19.28
CA GLU A 178 15.40 3.01 19.36
C GLU A 178 15.27 2.00 20.52
N SER A 179 14.52 2.35 21.58
CA SER A 179 14.41 1.55 22.80
C SER A 179 13.01 0.96 23.03
N ASN A 180 11.96 1.53 22.43
CA ASN A 180 10.60 1.06 22.64
C ASN A 180 10.28 -0.20 21.81
N ALA A 181 9.71 -1.22 22.44
CA ALA A 181 9.35 -2.48 21.77
C ALA A 181 8.08 -2.39 20.91
N ILE A 182 7.14 -1.49 21.25
CA ILE A 182 5.81 -1.40 20.62
C ILE A 182 5.58 -0.04 19.97
N LEU A 183 5.90 1.05 20.67
CA LEU A 183 5.81 2.41 20.14
C LEU A 183 7.08 2.77 19.36
N ASN A 184 7.48 1.89 18.44
CA ASN A 184 8.51 2.15 17.45
C ASN A 184 7.90 2.21 16.05
N PHE A 185 8.57 2.94 15.17
CA PHE A 185 8.14 3.21 13.82
C PHE A 185 7.93 1.92 13.01
N PRO A 186 8.87 0.96 12.95
CA PRO A 186 8.65 -0.29 12.20
C PRO A 186 7.39 -1.04 12.64
N PHE A 187 7.18 -1.18 13.95
CA PHE A 187 6.02 -1.89 14.48
C PHE A 187 4.70 -1.20 14.11
N LEU A 188 4.61 0.11 14.35
CA LEU A 188 3.40 0.89 14.04
C LEU A 188 3.14 0.95 12.54
N ALA A 189 4.18 1.22 11.74
CA ALA A 189 4.06 1.32 10.29
C ALA A 189 3.56 0.00 9.70
N LEU A 190 4.20 -1.13 10.03
CA LEU A 190 3.86 -2.43 9.44
C LEU A 190 2.43 -2.87 9.81
N LEU A 191 1.97 -2.62 11.04
CA LEU A 191 0.59 -2.92 11.40
C LEU A 191 -0.42 -1.98 10.72
N THR A 192 -0.09 -0.68 10.60
CA THR A 192 -0.92 0.27 9.85
C THR A 192 -1.05 -0.13 8.39
N TRP A 193 0.06 -0.50 7.74
CA TRP A 193 0.05 -0.97 6.35
C TRP A 193 -0.67 -2.32 6.21
N ALA A 194 -0.56 -3.22 7.18
CA ALA A 194 -1.34 -4.46 7.19
C ALA A 194 -2.85 -4.17 7.28
N TYR A 195 -3.25 -3.21 8.12
CA TYR A 195 -4.64 -2.78 8.22
C TYR A 195 -5.12 -2.11 6.93
N PHE A 196 -4.32 -1.20 6.36
CA PHE A 196 -4.58 -0.56 5.06
C PHE A 196 -4.87 -1.61 3.99
N VAL A 197 -4.03 -2.64 3.95
CA VAL A 197 -4.11 -3.76 3.00
C VAL A 197 -5.48 -4.47 3.04
N VAL A 198 -5.96 -4.71 4.25
CA VAL A 198 -7.21 -5.41 4.52
C VAL A 198 -8.43 -4.50 4.28
N SER A 199 -8.36 -3.26 4.76
CA SER A 199 -9.42 -2.27 4.66
C SER A 199 -9.78 -1.96 3.21
N ILE A 200 -8.76 -1.71 2.36
CA ILE A 200 -8.96 -1.47 0.92
C ILE A 200 -9.66 -2.66 0.26
N TYR A 201 -9.25 -3.89 0.56
CA TYR A 201 -9.87 -5.06 -0.04
C TYR A 201 -11.37 -5.19 0.30
N TYR A 202 -11.73 -5.03 1.57
CA TYR A 202 -13.13 -5.16 1.96
C TYR A 202 -13.98 -4.00 1.46
N ALA A 203 -13.44 -2.78 1.46
CA ALA A 203 -14.09 -1.62 0.89
C ALA A 203 -14.28 -1.76 -0.63
N TYR A 204 -13.29 -2.26 -1.36
CA TYR A 204 -13.42 -2.61 -2.78
C TYR A 204 -14.56 -3.61 -3.00
N CYS A 205 -14.60 -4.68 -2.20
CA CYS A 205 -15.67 -5.67 -2.29
C CYS A 205 -17.04 -5.06 -1.98
N ALA A 206 -17.14 -4.06 -1.10
CA ALA A 206 -18.37 -3.37 -0.79
C ALA A 206 -18.87 -2.54 -1.98
N LEU A 207 -17.99 -1.75 -2.60
CA LEU A 207 -18.30 -1.01 -3.82
C LEU A 207 -18.68 -1.93 -4.98
N GLU A 208 -17.95 -3.04 -5.17
CA GLU A 208 -18.27 -4.02 -6.21
C GLU A 208 -19.69 -4.59 -6.01
N ARG A 209 -20.08 -4.93 -4.76
CA ARG A 209 -21.44 -5.39 -4.45
C ARG A 209 -22.48 -4.28 -4.67
N GLY A 210 -22.19 -3.04 -4.27
CA GLY A 210 -23.07 -1.90 -4.47
C GLY A 210 -23.33 -1.61 -5.95
N ALA A 211 -22.27 -1.59 -6.75
CA ALA A 211 -22.38 -1.37 -8.19
C ALA A 211 -23.15 -2.49 -8.92
N LEU A 212 -23.03 -3.75 -8.49
CA LEU A 212 -23.88 -4.84 -8.98
C LEU A 212 -25.36 -4.63 -8.64
N ARG A 213 -25.68 -4.15 -7.42
CA ARG A 213 -27.07 -3.86 -7.00
C ARG A 213 -27.70 -2.73 -7.82
N HIS A 214 -26.90 -1.74 -8.23
CA HIS A 214 -27.34 -0.60 -9.03
C HIS A 214 -27.21 -0.83 -10.55
N GLY A 215 -26.83 -2.04 -11.01
CA GLY A 215 -26.74 -2.39 -12.42
C GLY A 215 -25.63 -1.68 -13.20
N SER A 216 -24.66 -1.07 -12.51
CA SER A 216 -23.60 -0.26 -13.13
C SER A 216 -22.33 -1.05 -13.48
N LEU A 217 -22.21 -2.30 -13.02
CA LEU A 217 -21.15 -3.22 -13.41
C LEU A 217 -21.73 -4.45 -14.12
N VAL A 218 -21.40 -4.64 -15.39
CA VAL A 218 -21.62 -5.89 -16.12
C VAL A 218 -20.35 -6.73 -15.97
N ARG A 219 -20.45 -7.87 -15.29
CA ARG A 219 -19.37 -8.87 -15.32
C ARG A 219 -19.33 -9.47 -16.73
N ALA A 220 -18.31 -9.10 -17.51
CA ALA A 220 -17.88 -9.86 -18.69
C ALA A 220 -17.04 -11.06 -18.24
#